data_AF-A0A929UP25-F1
#
_entry.id   AF-A0A929UP25-F1
#
_cell.length_a   1.000
_cell.length_b   1.000
_cell.length_c   1.000
_cell.angle_alpha   90.00
_cell.angle_beta   90.00
_cell.angle_gamma   90.00
#
_symmetry.space_group_name_H-M   'P 1'
#
loop_
_entity.id
_entity.type
_entity.pdbx_description
1 polymer ?
#
loop_
_entity_poly.entity_id
_entity_poly.type
_entity_poly.pdbx_seq_one_letter_code
_entity_poly.pdbx_strand_id
1 'polypeptide(L)'
;MNNKKSQYPQMTYKQAVEHCKYWADQIRHDGLDLLTTDYGAAIGVSDQLAYPLDMQEWISAQRHPNIYAIRYYADVVDRDHTDRSSWEKLLELIDRLASIYQ
;
A
#
# COMPACT_ATOMS: atom_id res chain seq x y z
N MET A 1 20.96 17.38 -18.65
CA MET A 1 20.37 16.77 -17.43
C MET A 1 18.86 16.85 -17.55
N ASN A 2 18.19 15.74 -17.83
CA ASN A 2 16.72 15.72 -17.92
C ASN A 2 16.17 15.65 -16.50
N ASN A 3 15.77 16.80 -15.95
CA ASN A 3 14.95 16.90 -14.73
C ASN A 3 13.56 16.32 -15.04
N LYS A 4 13.41 14.99 -15.02
CA LYS A 4 12.09 14.38 -14.89
C LYS A 4 11.67 14.55 -13.43
N LYS A 5 11.06 15.69 -13.09
CA LYS A 5 10.21 15.75 -11.89
C LYS A 5 9.15 14.66 -12.10
N SER A 6 9.01 13.73 -11.16
CA SER A 6 7.84 12.85 -11.14
C SER A 6 6.58 13.71 -11.33
N GLN A 7 5.77 13.40 -12.34
CA GLN A 7 4.50 14.11 -12.58
C GLN A 7 3.47 13.83 -11.48
N TYR A 8 3.77 12.90 -10.56
CA TYR A 8 2.89 12.51 -9.48
C TYR A 8 3.11 13.36 -8.23
N PRO A 9 2.04 13.83 -7.56
CA PRO A 9 2.14 14.51 -6.29
C PRO A 9 2.94 13.68 -5.28
N GLN A 10 3.97 14.31 -4.69
CA GLN A 10 4.77 13.69 -3.65
C GLN A 10 4.07 13.91 -2.31
N MET A 11 3.67 12.81 -1.66
CA MET A 11 3.09 12.81 -0.34
C MET A 11 4.18 13.05 0.71
N THR A 12 3.84 13.79 1.76
CA THR A 12 4.61 13.74 3.01
C THR A 12 4.50 12.34 3.64
N TYR A 13 5.39 12.03 4.58
CA TYR A 13 5.30 10.77 5.33
C TYR A 13 3.93 10.59 5.98
N LYS A 14 3.38 11.65 6.60
CA LYS A 14 2.06 11.61 7.25
C LYS A 14 0.94 11.30 6.24
N GLN A 15 0.95 11.95 5.08
CA GLN A 15 -0.04 11.70 4.03
C GLN A 15 0.05 10.26 3.50
N ALA A 16 1.25 9.71 3.35
CA ALA A 16 1.41 8.32 2.92
C ALA A 16 0.91 7.31 3.97
N VAL A 17 1.09 7.61 5.27
CA VAL A 17 0.49 6.83 6.36
C VAL A 17 -1.04 6.90 6.33
N GLU A 18 -1.61 8.09 6.14
CA GLU A 18 -3.06 8.29 6.03
C GLU A 18 -3.64 7.55 4.82
N HIS A 19 -2.95 7.57 3.68
CA HIS A 19 -3.29 6.79 2.49
C HIS A 19 -3.33 5.28 2.79
N CYS A 20 -2.30 4.75 3.46
CA CYS A 20 -2.26 3.34 3.85
C CYS A 20 -3.42 2.97 4.79
N LYS A 21 -3.72 3.82 5.79
CA LYS A 21 -4.83 3.61 6.73
C LYS A 21 -6.17 3.56 6.01
N TYR A 22 -6.44 4.54 5.15
CA TYR A 22 -7.68 4.61 4.38
C TYR A 22 -7.91 3.32 3.58
N TRP A 23 -6.89 2.86 2.85
CA TRP A 23 -7.00 1.65 2.05
C TRP A 23 -7.06 0.37 2.86
N ALA A 24 -6.39 0.29 4.01
CA ALA A 24 -6.58 -0.84 4.93
C ALA A 24 -8.03 -0.92 5.43
N ASP A 25 -8.68 0.22 5.68
CA ASP A 25 -10.09 0.24 6.05
C ASP A 25 -11.01 -0.21 4.90
N GLN A 26 -10.69 0.16 3.64
CA GLN A 26 -11.41 -0.35 2.46
C GLN A 26 -11.21 -1.87 2.29
N ILE A 27 -9.98 -2.38 2.42
CA ILE A 27 -9.68 -3.82 2.35
C ILE A 27 -10.49 -4.59 3.40
N ARG A 28 -10.59 -4.06 4.62
CA ARG A 28 -11.38 -4.68 5.70
C ARG A 28 -12.88 -4.61 5.46
N HIS A 29 -13.35 -3.50 4.88
CA HIS A 29 -14.74 -3.32 4.51
C HIS A 29 -15.18 -4.33 3.45
N ASP A 30 -14.36 -4.52 2.41
CA ASP A 30 -14.62 -5.46 1.32
C ASP A 30 -14.44 -6.91 1.78
N GLY A 31 -13.44 -7.15 2.63
CA GLY A 31 -13.14 -8.45 3.21
C GLY A 31 -12.25 -9.31 2.31
N LEU A 32 -11.32 -10.04 2.93
CA LEU A 32 -10.33 -10.84 2.19
C LEU A 32 -10.96 -11.99 1.39
N ASP A 33 -12.12 -12.50 1.80
CA ASP A 33 -12.83 -13.54 1.03
C ASP A 33 -13.27 -13.02 -0.34
N LEU A 34 -13.75 -11.76 -0.41
CA LEU A 34 -14.09 -11.12 -1.67
C LEU A 34 -12.83 -10.86 -2.49
N LEU A 35 -11.81 -10.23 -1.89
CA LEU A 35 -10.60 -9.83 -2.62
C LEU A 35 -9.77 -11.03 -3.14
N THR A 36 -9.88 -12.20 -2.50
CA THR A 36 -9.19 -13.42 -2.98
C THR A 36 -9.97 -14.18 -4.07
N THR A 37 -11.20 -13.76 -4.38
CA THR A 37 -12.09 -14.44 -5.36
C THR A 37 -12.62 -13.54 -6.47
N ASP A 38 -12.65 -12.22 -6.26
CA ASP A 38 -13.04 -11.22 -7.26
C ASP A 38 -11.81 -10.39 -7.69
N TYR A 39 -11.29 -10.73 -8.88
CA TYR A 39 -10.12 -10.09 -9.45
C TYR A 39 -10.31 -8.59 -9.75
N GLY A 40 -11.54 -8.17 -10.06
CA GLY A 40 -11.85 -6.77 -10.35
C GLY A 40 -11.83 -5.92 -9.09
N ALA A 41 -12.47 -6.42 -8.02
CA ALA A 41 -12.41 -5.78 -6.70
C ALA A 41 -10.98 -5.72 -6.18
N ALA A 42 -10.23 -6.82 -6.33
CA ALA A 42 -8.86 -6.92 -5.86
C ALA A 42 -7.92 -5.93 -6.55
N ILE A 43 -7.93 -5.86 -7.89
CA ILE A 43 -7.16 -4.87 -8.66
C ILE A 43 -7.53 -3.45 -8.24
N GLY A 44 -8.83 -3.15 -8.11
CA GLY A 44 -9.28 -1.81 -7.77
C GLY A 44 -8.68 -1.31 -6.46
N VAL A 45 -8.63 -2.19 -5.45
CA VAL A 45 -8.09 -1.86 -4.12
C VAL A 45 -6.57 -1.92 -4.08
N SER A 46 -5.93 -2.93 -4.69
CA SER A 46 -4.47 -3.07 -4.68
C SER A 46 -3.77 -1.97 -5.45
N ASP A 47 -4.25 -1.62 -6.65
CA ASP A 47 -3.63 -0.58 -7.49
C ASP A 47 -3.75 0.80 -6.84
N GLN A 48 -4.93 1.13 -6.29
CA GLN A 48 -5.12 2.42 -5.63
C GLN A 48 -4.32 2.57 -4.32
N LEU A 49 -3.97 1.46 -3.66
CA LEU A 49 -3.03 1.47 -2.56
C LEU A 49 -1.57 1.56 -3.05
N ALA A 50 -1.15 0.65 -3.94
CA ALA A 50 0.24 0.43 -4.33
C ALA A 50 0.79 1.58 -5.19
N TYR A 51 0.06 1.97 -6.23
CA TYR A 51 0.56 2.90 -7.24
C TYR A 51 0.96 4.26 -6.66
N PRO A 52 0.15 4.93 -5.80
CA PRO A 52 0.57 6.17 -5.17
C PRO A 52 1.80 6.03 -4.27
N LEU A 53 2.02 4.89 -3.61
CA LEU A 53 3.21 4.63 -2.80
C LEU A 53 4.45 4.42 -3.68
N ASP A 54 4.29 3.75 -4.82
CA ASP A 54 5.36 3.51 -5.79
C ASP A 54 5.87 4.78 -6.46
N MET A 55 5.01 5.78 -6.62
CA MET A 55 5.39 7.07 -7.18
C MET A 55 6.15 7.97 -6.19
N GLN A 56 6.35 7.55 -4.93
CA GLN A 56 7.06 8.33 -3.91
C GLN A 56 8.57 8.12 -4.00
N GLU A 57 9.30 9.13 -4.49
CA GLU A 57 10.76 9.06 -4.69
C GLU A 57 11.54 8.92 -3.37
N TRP A 58 10.92 9.27 -2.24
CA TRP A 58 11.54 9.25 -0.92
C TRP A 58 11.40 7.91 -0.19
N ILE A 59 10.48 7.02 -0.62
CA ILE A 59 10.29 5.72 0.02
C ILE A 59 11.46 4.80 -0.35
N SER A 60 12.19 4.34 0.67
CA SER A 60 13.32 3.43 0.49
C SER A 60 13.50 2.55 1.72
N ALA A 61 14.00 1.33 1.51
CA ALA A 61 14.27 0.38 2.59
C ALA A 61 15.25 0.94 3.64
N GLN A 62 16.22 1.76 3.21
CA GLN A 62 17.26 2.31 4.09
C GLN A 62 16.75 3.43 5.00
N ARG A 63 15.90 4.34 4.47
CA ARG A 63 15.45 5.52 5.21
C ARG A 63 14.07 5.34 5.84
N HIS A 64 13.21 4.56 5.21
CA HIS A 64 11.80 4.41 5.59
C HIS A 64 11.38 2.93 5.53
N PRO A 65 12.00 2.04 6.33
CA PRO A 65 11.82 0.58 6.20
C PRO A 65 10.38 0.12 6.37
N ASN A 66 9.61 0.72 7.29
CA ASN A 66 8.24 0.30 7.57
C ASN A 66 7.29 0.58 6.38
N ILE A 67 7.31 1.80 5.84
CA ILE A 67 6.45 2.14 4.70
C ILE A 67 6.95 1.50 3.41
N TYR A 68 8.26 1.26 3.28
CA TYR A 68 8.80 0.47 2.18
C TYR A 68 8.27 -0.97 2.21
N ALA A 69 8.16 -1.59 3.38
CA ALA A 69 7.59 -2.93 3.53
C ALA A 69 6.10 -2.96 3.13
N ILE A 70 5.33 -1.93 3.50
CA ILE A 70 3.92 -1.80 3.07
C ILE A 70 3.84 -1.70 1.54
N ARG A 71 4.62 -0.81 0.93
CA ARG A 71 4.69 -0.67 -0.52
C ARG A 71 5.04 -2.00 -1.20
N TYR A 72 6.03 -2.72 -0.67
CA TYR A 72 6.42 -4.03 -1.18
C TYR A 72 5.27 -5.05 -1.13
N TYR A 73 4.55 -5.14 0.00
CA TYR A 73 3.43 -6.08 0.13
C TYR A 73 2.19 -5.64 -0.66
N ALA A 74 1.99 -4.34 -0.86
CA ALA A 74 0.96 -3.84 -1.77
C ALA A 74 1.22 -4.32 -3.20
N ASP A 75 2.49 -4.28 -3.64
CA ASP A 75 2.95 -4.85 -4.92
C ASP A 75 2.79 -6.38 -5.00
N VAL A 76 2.97 -7.09 -3.88
CA VAL A 76 2.81 -8.55 -3.83
C VAL A 76 1.34 -8.93 -4.03
N VAL A 77 0.43 -8.30 -3.28
CA VAL A 77 -1.00 -8.60 -3.43
C VAL A 77 -1.54 -8.13 -4.77
N ASP A 78 -0.97 -7.07 -5.37
CA ASP A 78 -1.34 -6.62 -6.71
C ASP A 78 -1.01 -7.65 -7.81
N ARG A 79 0.05 -8.43 -7.62
CA ARG A 79 0.48 -9.48 -8.56
C ARG A 79 -0.22 -10.82 -8.34
N ASP A 80 -0.55 -11.13 -7.09
CA ASP A 80 -1.28 -12.33 -6.72
C ASP A 80 -2.30 -12.01 -5.62
N HIS A 81 -3.48 -11.58 -6.06
CA HIS A 81 -4.58 -11.27 -5.15
C HIS A 81 -5.16 -12.51 -4.46
N THR A 82 -4.86 -13.72 -4.94
CA THR A 82 -5.44 -14.96 -4.38
C THR A 82 -4.74 -15.40 -3.10
N ASP A 83 -3.53 -14.90 -2.84
CA ASP A 83 -2.80 -15.19 -1.61
C ASP A 83 -3.31 -14.35 -0.42
N ARG A 84 -4.23 -14.94 0.32
CA ARG A 84 -4.74 -14.37 1.58
C ARG A 84 -3.63 -13.99 2.55
N SER A 85 -2.56 -14.78 2.64
CA SER A 85 -1.49 -14.55 3.61
C SER A 85 -0.77 -13.23 3.32
N SER A 86 -0.61 -12.88 2.04
CA SER A 86 -0.02 -11.62 1.62
C SER A 86 -0.91 -10.42 1.98
N TRP A 87 -2.24 -10.54 1.85
CA TRP A 87 -3.18 -9.53 2.31
C TRP A 87 -3.14 -9.33 3.82
N GLU A 88 -3.15 -10.42 4.59
CA GLU A 88 -3.05 -10.36 6.05
C GLU A 88 -1.74 -9.70 6.48
N LYS A 89 -0.64 -10.03 5.80
CA LYS A 89 0.66 -9.41 6.07
C LYS A 89 0.68 -7.92 5.75
N LEU A 90 0.06 -7.51 4.65
CA LEU A 90 -0.09 -6.10 4.30
C LEU A 90 -0.84 -5.33 5.39
N LEU A 91 -1.98 -5.85 5.84
CA LEU A 91 -2.78 -5.24 6.91
C LEU A 91 -1.99 -5.14 8.23
N GLU A 92 -1.29 -6.20 8.62
CA GLU A 92 -0.43 -6.22 9.82
C GLU A 92 0.62 -5.10 9.78
N LEU A 93 1.28 -4.91 8.63
CA LEU A 93 2.29 -3.88 8.45
C LEU A 93 1.69 -2.46 8.54
N ILE A 94 0.51 -2.27 7.97
CA ILE A 94 -0.21 -0.99 8.05
C ILE A 94 -0.63 -0.70 9.49
N ASP A 95 -1.15 -1.68 10.23
CA ASP A 95 -1.55 -1.53 11.63
C ASP A 95 -0.37 -1.17 12.53
N ARG A 96 0.76 -1.87 12.34
CA ARG A 96 1.99 -1.57 13.06
C ARG A 96 2.46 -0.16 12.79
N LEU A 97 2.44 0.28 11.53
CA LEU A 97 2.81 1.65 11.17
C LEU A 97 1.84 2.67 11.79
N ALA A 98 0.53 2.40 11.73
CA ALA A 98 -0.52 3.25 12.25
C ALA A 98 -0.42 3.48 13.76
N SER A 99 -0.06 2.43 14.53
CA SER A 99 0.07 2.48 15.99
C SER A 99 1.21 3.39 16.48
N ILE A 100 2.20 3.66 15.64
CA ILE A 100 3.35 4.52 15.98
C ILE A 100 3.01 6.02 15.82
N TYR A 101 1.95 6.34 15.05
CA TYR A 101 1.56 7.70 14.68
C TYR A 101 0.19 8.11 15.26
N GLN A 102 -0.15 7.62 16.46
CA GLN A 102 -1.34 8.04 17.21
C GLN A 102 -1.11 9.32 18.03
#